data_AF-A0A953QXV9-F1
#
_entry.id   AF-A0A953QXV9-F1
#
_cell.length_a   1.000
_cell.length_b   1.000
_cell.length_c   1.000
_cell.angle_alpha   90.00
_cell.angle_beta   90.00
_cell.angle_gamma   90.00
#
_symmetry.space_group_name_H-M   'P 1'
#
loop_
_entity.id
_entity.type
_entity.pdbx_description
1 polymer ?
#
loop_
_entity_poly.entity_id
_entity_poly.type
_entity_poly.pdbx_seq_one_letter_code
_entity_poly.pdbx_strand_id
1 'polypeptide(L)' 'MEPEEQFPQPEYSEDGVDLSLIRWMLSLTPAERLEVLEQSADEILSIRELNARK' A
#
# COMPACT_ATOMS: atom_id res chain seq x y z
N MET A 1 22.82 -9.30 -27.91
CA MET A 1 21.71 -8.53 -27.33
C MET A 1 22.22 -8.11 -25.97
N GLU A 2 22.64 -6.86 -25.84
CA GLU A 2 23.10 -6.33 -24.54
C GLU A 2 21.92 -6.41 -23.56
N PRO A 3 22.13 -6.81 -22.29
CA PRO A 3 21.06 -6.82 -21.32
C PRO A 3 20.54 -5.38 -21.16
N GLU A 4 19.24 -5.17 -21.35
CA GLU A 4 18.62 -3.88 -21.08
C GLU A 4 18.89 -3.52 -19.62
N GLU A 5 19.61 -2.42 -19.39
CA GLU A 5 19.85 -1.88 -18.06
C GLU A 5 18.48 -1.57 -17.43
N GLN A 6 18.05 -2.42 -16.48
CA GLN A 6 16.82 -2.20 -15.73
C GLN A 6 17.07 -1.07 -14.74
N PHE A 7 16.71 0.15 -15.13
CA PHE A 7 16.67 1.27 -14.19
C PHE A 7 15.62 0.98 -13.10
N PRO A 8 15.94 1.21 -11.82
CA PRO A 8 14.97 1.04 -10.74
C PRO A 8 13.77 1.96 -10.98
N GLN A 9 12.57 1.40 -10.89
CA GLN A 9 11.32 2.15 -10.99
C GLN A 9 11.25 3.16 -9.83
N PRO A 10 10.76 4.40 -10.06
CA PRO A 10 10.61 5.37 -8.99
C PRO A 10 9.67 4.85 -7.89
N GLU A 11 10.06 5.03 -6.63
CA GLU A 11 9.26 4.68 -5.45
C GLU A 11 8.16 5.70 -5.19
N TYR A 12 8.41 6.97 -5.47
CA TYR A 12 7.47 8.06 -5.31
C TYR A 12 7.28 8.82 -6.63
N SER A 13 6.09 9.35 -6.83
CA SER A 13 5.77 10.31 -7.89
C SER A 13 6.24 11.73 -7.52
N GLU A 14 6.20 12.65 -8.48
CA GLU A 14 6.58 14.06 -8.26
C GLU A 14 5.72 14.78 -7.21
N ASP A 15 4.47 14.33 -7.02
CA ASP A 15 3.54 14.80 -6.00
C ASP A 15 3.66 14.03 -4.67
N GLY A 16 4.61 13.10 -4.56
CA GLY A 16 4.93 12.38 -3.32
C GLY A 16 4.06 11.15 -3.06
N VAL A 17 3.26 10.69 -4.03
CA VAL A 17 2.49 9.44 -3.90
C VAL A 17 3.42 8.25 -3.96
N ASP A 18 3.31 7.35 -2.99
CA ASP A 18 4.03 6.08 -2.95
C ASP A 18 3.53 5.13 -4.05
N LEU A 19 4.33 5.02 -5.10
CA LEU A 19 4.08 4.14 -6.24
C LEU A 19 4.37 2.68 -5.91
N SER A 20 5.19 2.40 -4.89
CA SER A 20 5.44 1.02 -4.44
C SER A 20 4.18 0.41 -3.82
N LEU A 21 3.46 1.19 -3.00
CA LEU A 21 2.19 0.78 -2.42
C LEU A 21 1.11 0.58 -3.49
N ILE A 22 1.05 1.47 -4.48
CA ILE A 22 0.11 1.32 -5.62
C ILE A 22 0.41 0.04 -6.39
N ARG A 23 1.68 -0.20 -6.75
CA ARG A 23 2.08 -1.41 -7.49
C ARG A 23 1.74 -2.68 -6.71
N TRP A 24 1.98 -2.66 -5.40
CA TRP A 24 1.60 -3.77 -4.53
C TRP A 24 0.08 -4.00 -4.50
N MET A 25 -0.73 -2.95 -4.29
CA MET A 25 -2.19 -3.08 -4.31
C MET A 25 -2.71 -3.59 -5.66
N LEU A 26 -2.08 -3.20 -6.76
CA LEU A 26 -2.42 -3.67 -8.10
C LEU A 26 -1.97 -5.11 -8.37
N SER A 27 -0.97 -5.63 -7.65
CA SER A 27 -0.56 -7.04 -7.77
C SER A 27 -1.49 -8.00 -7.04
N LEU A 28 -2.34 -7.49 -6.13
CA LEU A 28 -3.34 -8.28 -5.40
C LEU A 28 -4.57 -8.57 -6.27
N THR A 29 -5.14 -9.75 -6.10
CA THR A 29 -6.50 -10.07 -6.56
C THR A 29 -7.53 -9.17 -5.88
N PRO A 30 -8.74 -9.03 -6.44
CA PRO A 30 -9.79 -8.24 -5.78
C PRO A 30 -10.12 -8.70 -4.36
N ALA A 31 -10.06 -10.01 -4.07
CA ALA A 31 -10.34 -10.55 -2.74
C ALA A 31 -9.24 -10.21 -1.73
N GLU A 32 -7.97 -10.42 -2.09
CA GLU A 32 -6.83 -10.06 -1.23
C GLU A 32 -6.79 -8.55 -0.96
N ARG A 33 -7.13 -7.73 -1.96
CA ARG A 33 -7.22 -6.28 -1.80
C ARG A 33 -8.32 -5.88 -0.81
N LEU A 34 -9.45 -6.58 -0.83
CA LEU A 34 -10.53 -6.35 0.13
C LEU A 34 -10.06 -6.70 1.55
N GLU A 35 -9.42 -7.86 1.73
CA GLU A 35 -8.90 -8.30 3.03
C GLU A 35 -7.91 -7.29 3.64
N VAL A 36 -6.98 -6.77 2.84
CA VAL A 36 -6.04 -5.73 3.28
C VAL A 36 -6.76 -4.46 3.75
N LEU A 37 -7.80 -4.04 3.03
CA LEU A 37 -8.56 -2.83 3.37
C LEU A 37 -9.41 -3.03 4.62
N GLU A 38 -10.03 -4.20 4.78
CA GLU A 38 -10.81 -4.56 5.98
C GLU A 38 -9.90 -4.58 7.21
N GLN A 39 -8.74 -5.25 7.14
CA GLN A 39 -7.75 -5.27 8.21
C GLN A 39 -7.29 -3.86 8.60
N SER A 40 -7.00 -3.01 7.60
CA SER A 40 -6.59 -1.62 7.83
C SER A 40 -7.68 -0.80 8.53
N ALA A 41 -8.96 -1.00 8.16
CA ALA A 41 -10.09 -0.32 8.79
C ALA A 41 -10.27 -0.75 10.25
N ASP A 42 -10.16 -2.05 10.53
CA ASP A 42 -10.27 -2.60 11.89
C ASP A 42 -9.15 -2.08 12.81
N GLU A 43 -7.92 -1.97 12.30
CA GLU A 43 -6.80 -1.39 13.04
C GLU A 43 -7.05 0.07 13.42
N ILE A 44 -7.55 0.89 12.48
CA ILE A 44 -7.90 2.29 12.73
C ILE A 44 -8.98 2.40 13.81
N LEU A 45 -10.01 1.56 13.74
CA LEU A 45 -11.08 1.52 14.74
C LEU A 45 -10.54 1.14 16.12
N SER A 46 -9.68 0.13 16.19
CA SER A 46 -9.00 -0.30 17.42
C SER A 46 -8.18 0.83 18.05
N ILE A 47 -7.38 1.54 17.24
CA ILE A 47 -6.59 2.69 17.70
C ILE A 47 -7.50 3.80 18.24
N ARG A 48 -8.60 4.09 17.53
CA ARG A 48 -9.58 5.10 17.97
C ARG A 48 -10.18 4.74 19.32
N GLU A 49 -10.55 3.48 19.53
CA GLU A 49 -11.07 3.02 20.83
C GLU A 49 -10.03 3.15 21.94
N LEU A 50 -8.78 2.76 21.69
CA LEU A 50 -7.69 2.88 22.67
C LEU A 50 -7.44 4.34 23.07
N ASN A 51 -7.51 5.27 22.11
CA ASN A 51 -7.35 6.69 22.38
C ASN A 51 -8.53 7.28 23.15
N ALA A 52 -9.75 6.75 22.96
CA ALA A 52 -10.94 7.21 23.69
C ALA A 52 -11.02 6.74 25.15
N ARG A 53 -10.22 5.74 25.53
CA ARG A 53 -10.13 5.24 26.92
C ARG A 53 -9.11 5.98 27.79
N LYS A 54 -8.35 6.91 27.21
CA LYS A 54 -7.43 7.81 27.91
C LYS A 54 -8.13 9.11 28.28
#